data_AF-A0A2C9V506-F1
#
_entry.id   AF-A0A2C9V506-F1
#
_cell.length_a   1.000
_cell.length_b   1.000
_cell.length_c   1.000
_cell.angle_alpha   90.00
_cell.angle_beta   90.00
_cell.angle_gamma   90.00
#
_symmetry.space_group_name_H-M   'P 1'
#
loop_
_entity.id
_entity.type
_entity.pdbx_description
1 polymer ?
#
loop_
_entity_poly.entity_id
_entity_poly.type
_entity_poly.pdbx_seq_one_letter_code
_entity_poly.pdbx_strand_id
1 'polypeptide(L)'
;MGKRRGRACVVVLGDIGRSPRMQYHALSLARQACLQVDIVAYGGSDPHMAVLENQSIHIHKMKQWPVRPQGVPKILNPLILLLKPLFQFFMLLWYLCVKIPAPDVFIVQNPPSVPTLVAVKWASWLRKSMFIVDWHNFGYTLLALSLGRNSPFVAVYRWVERHYGRMANGSLCVTKAMQHELSQNWGINAIVLYDQPPEFFHPASVEEKHKLFCRLDKVISQPYGICDCASYGSIGMRNCNSNETLFTTISDGDILLKPNRPALVVSSTS
;
A
#
# COMPACT_ATOMS: atom_id res chain seq x y z
N MET A 1 33.55 18.88 -9.84
CA MET A 1 33.09 17.50 -10.09
C MET A 1 31.93 17.20 -9.16
N GLY A 2 30.71 17.05 -9.69
CA GLY A 2 29.53 16.78 -8.86
C GLY A 2 29.62 15.41 -8.19
N LYS A 3 29.47 15.37 -6.87
CA LYS A 3 29.42 14.14 -6.07
C LYS A 3 28.29 13.27 -6.64
N ARG A 4 28.61 12.05 -7.09
CA ARG A 4 27.60 11.12 -7.64
C ARG A 4 26.53 10.91 -6.57
N ARG A 5 25.29 11.35 -6.83
CA ARG A 5 24.17 11.11 -5.90
C ARG A 5 23.98 9.61 -5.77
N GLY A 6 23.92 9.12 -4.53
CA GLY A 6 23.57 7.72 -4.27
C GLY A 6 22.17 7.42 -4.79
N ARG A 7 21.87 6.14 -5.00
CA ARG A 7 20.61 5.68 -5.57
C ARG A 7 19.91 4.68 -4.67
N ALA A 8 18.61 4.86 -4.48
CA ALA A 8 17.77 3.94 -3.73
C ALA A 8 16.67 3.40 -4.64
N CYS A 9 16.27 2.15 -4.44
CA CYS A 9 15.11 1.57 -5.09
C CYS A 9 14.06 1.22 -4.03
N VAL A 10 12.85 1.75 -4.21
CA VAL A 10 11.69 1.48 -3.37
C VAL A 10 10.80 0.47 -4.09
N VAL A 11 10.60 -0.69 -3.50
CA VAL A 11 9.91 -1.83 -4.12
C VAL A 11 8.57 -2.08 -3.45
N VAL A 12 7.50 -2.04 -4.23
CA VAL A 12 6.12 -2.26 -3.78
C VAL A 12 5.43 -3.24 -4.72
N LEU A 13 5.18 -4.48 -4.29
CA LEU A 13 4.41 -5.42 -5.10
C LEU A 13 2.89 -5.17 -4.95
N GLY A 14 2.47 -3.94 -5.23
CA GLY A 14 1.14 -3.39 -4.99
C GLY A 14 0.95 -2.05 -5.70
N ASP A 15 -0.26 -1.49 -5.63
CA ASP A 15 -0.58 -0.17 -6.19
C ASP A 15 0.15 0.93 -5.39
N ILE A 16 1.07 1.65 -6.05
CA ILE A 16 1.84 2.72 -5.41
C ILE A 16 0.95 3.85 -4.90
N GLY A 17 -0.13 4.20 -5.61
CA GLY A 17 -1.04 5.26 -5.20
C GLY A 17 -1.77 4.94 -3.89
N ARG A 18 -1.86 3.66 -3.55
CA ARG A 18 -2.45 3.16 -2.29
C ARG A 18 -1.41 2.77 -1.24
N SER A 19 -0.14 3.14 -1.45
CA SER A 19 0.97 2.79 -0.58
C SER A 19 1.65 4.06 -0.03
N PRO A 20 0.96 4.86 0.81
CA PRO A 20 1.44 6.17 1.26
C PRO A 20 2.78 6.08 2.00
N ARG A 21 2.98 5.06 2.84
CA ARG A 21 4.26 4.80 3.52
C ARG A 21 5.46 4.72 2.58
N MET A 22 5.32 3.99 1.47
CA MET A 22 6.42 3.84 0.51
C MET A 22 6.63 5.10 -0.31
N GLN A 23 5.58 5.88 -0.54
CA GLN A 23 5.69 7.24 -1.07
C GLN A 23 6.48 8.15 -0.11
N TYR A 24 6.31 8.04 1.22
CA TYR A 24 7.15 8.79 2.18
C TYR A 24 8.59 8.35 2.17
N HIS A 25 8.84 7.04 2.13
CA HIS A 25 10.21 6.55 2.00
C HIS A 25 10.88 7.16 0.77
N ALA A 26 10.21 7.15 -0.37
CA ALA A 26 10.74 7.75 -1.59
C ALA A 26 10.99 9.26 -1.44
N LEU A 27 10.05 10.00 -0.84
CA LEU A 27 10.20 11.44 -0.60
C LEU A 27 11.32 11.78 0.39
N SER A 28 11.44 11.04 1.49
CA SER A 28 12.48 11.24 2.51
C SER A 28 13.87 10.94 1.91
N LEU A 29 14.01 9.84 1.17
CA LEU A 29 15.26 9.51 0.46
C LEU A 29 15.65 10.58 -0.56
N ALA A 30 14.69 11.09 -1.33
CA ALA A 30 14.95 12.13 -2.33
C ALA A 30 15.29 13.48 -1.69
N ARG A 31 14.52 13.92 -0.69
CA ARG A 31 14.61 15.27 -0.10
C ARG A 31 15.68 15.40 0.99
N GLN A 32 15.75 14.42 1.89
CA GLN A 32 16.61 14.49 3.07
C GLN A 32 17.96 13.82 2.82
N ALA A 33 17.96 12.65 2.17
CA ALA A 33 19.19 11.93 1.85
C ALA A 33 19.81 12.34 0.50
N CYS A 34 19.15 13.23 -0.26
CA CYS A 34 19.59 13.71 -1.58
C CYS A 34 19.90 12.57 -2.59
N LEU A 35 19.15 11.46 -2.51
CA LEU A 35 19.33 10.30 -3.37
C LEU A 35 18.45 10.36 -4.63
N GLN A 36 18.89 9.69 -5.68
CA GLN A 36 18.03 9.33 -6.81
C GLN A 36 17.18 8.12 -6.40
N VAL A 37 15.87 8.17 -6.61
CA VAL A 37 14.94 7.14 -6.15
C VAL A 37 14.21 6.52 -7.32
N ASP A 38 14.32 5.20 -7.47
CA ASP A 38 13.55 4.41 -8.43
C ASP A 38 12.44 3.64 -7.68
N ILE A 39 11.18 3.97 -7.95
CA ILE A 39 10.03 3.25 -7.40
C ILE A 39 9.64 2.15 -8.38
N VAL A 40 9.69 0.89 -7.96
CA VAL A 40 9.21 -0.26 -8.74
C VAL A 40 7.93 -0.76 -8.11
N ALA A 41 6.80 -0.52 -8.77
CA ALA A 41 5.48 -0.82 -8.22
C ALA A 41 4.44 -1.18 -9.29
N TYR A 42 3.27 -1.68 -8.89
CA TYR A 42 2.14 -1.75 -9.81
C TYR A 42 1.54 -0.38 -10.04
N GLY A 43 1.11 -0.14 -11.28
CA GLY A 43 0.22 0.98 -11.59
C GLY A 43 -1.17 0.76 -11.02
N GLY A 44 -2.02 1.78 -11.15
CA GLY A 44 -3.37 1.78 -10.61
C GLY A 44 -3.78 3.21 -10.31
N SER A 45 -3.88 3.53 -9.03
CA SER A 45 -4.19 4.86 -8.54
C SER A 45 -2.99 5.81 -8.71
N ASP A 46 -3.25 7.09 -8.94
CA ASP A 46 -2.15 8.06 -9.06
C ASP A 46 -1.50 8.32 -7.69
N PRO A 47 -0.14 8.32 -7.63
CA PRO A 47 0.59 8.76 -6.44
C PRO A 47 0.29 10.22 -6.09
N HIS A 48 0.66 10.61 -4.88
CA HIS A 48 0.57 11.99 -4.43
C HIS A 48 1.43 12.92 -5.32
N MET A 49 0.94 14.14 -5.60
CA MET A 49 1.61 15.12 -6.48
C MET A 49 3.07 15.37 -6.10
N ALA A 50 3.36 15.45 -4.79
CA ALA A 50 4.72 15.60 -4.29
C ALA A 50 5.72 14.53 -4.78
N VAL A 51 5.25 13.31 -5.06
CA VAL A 51 6.06 12.22 -5.63
C VAL A 51 6.24 12.41 -7.13
N LEU A 52 5.16 12.79 -7.83
CA LEU A 52 5.13 12.97 -9.29
C LEU A 52 5.97 14.18 -9.74
N GLU A 53 5.96 15.27 -8.97
CA GLU A 53 6.69 16.50 -9.28
C GLU A 53 8.18 16.45 -8.92
N ASN A 54 8.59 15.47 -8.11
CA ASN A 54 9.97 15.38 -7.65
C ASN A 54 10.88 14.78 -8.74
N GLN A 55 11.75 15.62 -9.30
CA GLN A 55 12.71 15.24 -10.37
C GLN A 55 13.71 14.15 -9.98
N SER A 56 13.90 13.87 -8.68
CA SER A 56 14.79 12.80 -8.22
C SER A 56 14.07 11.45 -8.07
N ILE A 57 12.75 11.40 -8.29
CA ILE A 57 11.93 10.19 -8.16
C ILE A 57 11.48 9.71 -9.54
N HIS A 58 11.74 8.45 -9.85
CA HIS A 58 11.39 7.81 -11.12
C HIS A 58 10.48 6.61 -10.85
N ILE A 59 9.28 6.62 -11.42
CA ILE A 59 8.28 5.56 -11.18
C ILE A 59 8.27 4.57 -12.34
N HIS A 60 8.57 3.31 -12.03
CA HIS A 60 8.58 2.17 -12.94
C HIS A 60 7.35 1.29 -12.66
N LYS A 61 6.28 1.51 -13.43
CA LYS A 61 5.02 0.77 -13.30
C LYS A 61 5.15 -0.63 -13.93
N MET A 62 5.17 -1.66 -13.10
CA MET A 62 5.16 -3.06 -13.53
C MET A 62 3.79 -3.48 -14.06
N LYS A 63 3.79 -4.36 -15.07
CA LYS A 63 2.56 -4.93 -15.62
C LYS A 63 2.00 -5.95 -14.63
N GLN A 64 0.75 -5.76 -14.22
CA GLN A 64 0.09 -6.71 -13.32
C GLN A 64 -0.16 -8.04 -14.03
N TRP A 65 -0.23 -9.13 -13.25
CA TRP A 65 -0.72 -10.41 -13.76
C TRP A 65 -2.13 -10.20 -14.32
N PRO A 66 -2.42 -10.62 -15.57
CA PRO A 66 -3.72 -10.37 -16.18
C PRO A 66 -4.83 -10.94 -15.30
N VAL A 67 -5.88 -10.13 -15.12
CA VAL A 67 -7.12 -10.60 -14.49
C VAL A 67 -7.62 -11.79 -15.29
N ARG A 68 -8.02 -12.87 -14.59
CA ARG A 68 -8.41 -14.14 -15.20
C ARG A 68 -9.30 -13.90 -16.42
N PRO A 69 -8.92 -14.35 -17.63
CA PRO A 69 -9.81 -14.25 -18.78
C PRO A 69 -11.08 -15.06 -18.51
N GLN A 70 -12.24 -14.48 -18.82
CA GLN A 70 -13.52 -15.18 -18.74
C GLN A 70 -13.45 -16.41 -19.66
N GLY A 71 -13.57 -17.63 -19.08
CA GLY A 71 -13.53 -18.89 -19.84
C GLY A 71 -12.47 -19.91 -19.42
N VAL A 72 -11.57 -19.60 -18.48
CA VAL A 72 -10.58 -20.59 -18.01
C VAL A 72 -11.24 -21.66 -17.12
N PRO A 73 -11.09 -22.96 -17.43
CA PRO A 73 -11.66 -24.05 -16.62
C PRO A 73 -11.15 -24.02 -15.18
N LYS A 74 -12.06 -24.24 -14.21
CA LYS A 74 -11.74 -24.23 -12.77
C LYS A 74 -10.65 -25.24 -12.37
N ILE A 75 -10.43 -26.29 -13.16
CA ILE A 75 -9.40 -27.32 -12.94
C ILE A 75 -7.98 -26.75 -13.01
N LEU A 76 -7.76 -25.65 -13.74
CA LEU A 76 -6.46 -25.00 -13.90
C LEU A 76 -6.15 -23.98 -12.80
N ASN A 77 -7.11 -23.70 -11.91
CA ASN A 77 -6.94 -22.75 -10.81
C ASN A 77 -5.70 -23.00 -9.93
N PRO A 78 -5.38 -24.24 -9.47
CA PRO A 78 -4.19 -24.46 -8.66
C PRO A 78 -2.91 -24.15 -9.44
N LEU A 79 -2.84 -24.52 -10.73
CA LEU A 79 -1.70 -24.23 -11.59
C LEU A 79 -1.49 -22.71 -11.77
N ILE A 80 -2.58 -21.97 -12.01
CA ILE A 80 -2.53 -20.50 -12.16
C ILE A 80 -2.10 -19.82 -10.86
N LEU A 81 -2.55 -20.34 -9.71
CA LEU A 81 -2.19 -19.83 -8.40
C LEU A 81 -0.69 -20.00 -8.10
N LEU A 82 -0.06 -21.05 -8.63
CA LEU A 82 1.39 -21.27 -8.56
C LEU A 82 2.16 -20.47 -9.64
N LEU A 83 1.60 -20.32 -10.83
CA LEU A 83 2.26 -19.61 -11.93
C LEU A 83 2.32 -18.10 -11.70
N LYS A 84 1.30 -17.53 -11.05
CA LYS A 84 1.25 -16.10 -10.71
C LYS A 84 2.49 -15.61 -9.93
N PRO A 85 2.87 -16.19 -8.77
CA PRO A 85 4.05 -15.75 -8.04
C PRO A 85 5.35 -16.00 -8.81
N LEU A 86 5.43 -17.02 -9.67
CA LEU A 86 6.59 -17.22 -10.55
C LEU A 86 6.72 -16.11 -11.59
N PHE A 87 5.63 -15.73 -12.25
CA PHE A 87 5.63 -14.60 -13.17
C PHE A 87 6.01 -13.29 -12.48
N GLN A 88 5.41 -13.04 -11.31
CA GLN A 88 5.72 -11.86 -10.49
C GLN A 88 7.19 -11.86 -10.07
N PHE A 89 7.78 -13.02 -9.75
CA PHE A 89 9.19 -13.16 -9.42
C PHE A 89 10.09 -12.75 -10.58
N PHE A 90 9.90 -13.34 -11.77
CA PHE A 90 10.73 -13.06 -12.94
C PHE A 90 10.56 -11.63 -13.44
N MET A 91 9.33 -11.11 -13.44
CA MET A 91 9.07 -9.72 -13.80
C MET A 91 9.79 -8.78 -12.83
N LEU A 92 9.63 -8.98 -11.52
CA LEU A 92 10.28 -8.14 -10.53
C LEU A 92 11.80 -8.20 -10.67
N LEU A 93 12.38 -9.39 -10.83
CA LEU A 93 13.81 -9.55 -11.04
C LEU A 93 14.30 -8.83 -12.31
N TRP A 94 13.56 -8.89 -13.42
CA TRP A 94 13.88 -8.15 -14.63
C TRP A 94 13.86 -6.64 -14.41
N TYR A 95 12.88 -6.11 -13.68
CA TYR A 95 12.85 -4.68 -13.35
C TYR A 95 14.05 -4.28 -12.50
N LEU A 96 14.33 -5.01 -11.42
CA LEU A 96 15.40 -4.68 -10.47
C LEU A 96 16.81 -4.91 -11.04
N CYS A 97 16.97 -5.89 -11.93
CA CYS A 97 18.27 -6.27 -12.48
C CYS A 97 18.54 -5.72 -13.88
N VAL A 98 17.54 -5.29 -14.65
CA VAL A 98 17.76 -4.86 -16.05
C VAL A 98 17.16 -3.49 -16.33
N LYS A 99 15.91 -3.24 -15.90
CA LYS A 99 15.18 -2.02 -16.28
C LYS A 99 15.70 -0.78 -15.55
N ILE A 100 15.98 -0.90 -14.25
CA ILE A 100 16.45 0.22 -13.44
C ILE A 100 17.99 0.27 -13.36
N PRO A 101 18.59 1.46 -13.19
CA PRO A 101 20.01 1.57 -12.86
C PRO A 101 20.31 0.90 -11.52
N ALA A 102 21.51 0.33 -11.36
CA ALA A 102 21.89 -0.36 -10.12
C ALA A 102 21.80 0.58 -8.90
N PRO A 103 20.92 0.29 -7.92
CA PRO A 103 20.81 1.11 -6.72
C PRO A 103 21.85 0.69 -5.68
N ASP A 104 22.18 1.58 -4.75
CA ASP A 104 23.02 1.28 -3.59
C ASP A 104 22.20 0.56 -2.49
N VAL A 105 20.90 0.83 -2.42
CA VAL A 105 19.97 0.25 -1.44
C VAL A 105 18.61 -0.09 -2.04
N PHE A 106 18.06 -1.24 -1.68
CA PHE A 106 16.67 -1.63 -1.90
C PHE A 106 15.89 -1.49 -0.58
N ILE A 107 14.72 -0.85 -0.63
CA ILE A 107 13.74 -0.83 0.46
C ILE A 107 12.48 -1.51 -0.05
N VAL A 108 12.10 -2.64 0.55
CA VAL A 108 10.93 -3.42 0.14
C VAL A 108 9.80 -3.32 1.16
N GLN A 109 8.57 -3.12 0.67
CA GLN A 109 7.37 -3.25 1.50
C GLN A 109 7.03 -4.73 1.70
N ASN A 110 6.88 -5.16 2.96
CA ASN A 110 6.33 -6.48 3.30
C ASN A 110 5.01 -6.31 4.06
N PRO A 111 3.90 -6.96 3.63
CA PRO A 111 3.75 -7.94 2.54
C PRO A 111 3.52 -7.32 1.14
N PRO A 112 3.52 -8.12 0.05
CA PRO A 112 3.67 -9.58 0.00
C PRO A 112 5.13 -10.03 0.07
N SER A 113 5.39 -11.09 0.85
CA SER A 113 6.73 -11.62 1.09
C SER A 113 7.24 -12.49 -0.06
N VAL A 114 6.34 -13.33 -0.59
CA VAL A 114 6.61 -14.19 -1.75
C VAL A 114 5.82 -13.65 -2.94
N PRO A 115 6.47 -13.36 -4.09
CA PRO A 115 7.89 -13.58 -4.40
C PRO A 115 8.85 -12.42 -4.04
N THR A 116 8.35 -11.33 -3.47
CA THR A 116 9.07 -10.04 -3.39
C THR A 116 10.40 -10.11 -2.65
N LEU A 117 10.43 -10.65 -1.41
CA LEU A 117 11.66 -10.71 -0.61
C LEU A 117 12.73 -11.57 -1.29
N VAL A 118 12.30 -12.66 -1.95
CA VAL A 118 13.18 -13.55 -2.70
C VAL A 118 13.82 -12.80 -3.87
N ALA A 119 12.99 -12.16 -4.71
CA ALA A 119 13.45 -11.43 -5.88
C ALA A 119 14.37 -10.26 -5.52
N VAL A 120 14.00 -9.46 -4.51
CA VAL A 120 14.80 -8.31 -4.06
C VAL A 120 16.11 -8.78 -3.44
N LYS A 121 16.11 -9.87 -2.66
CA LYS A 121 17.36 -10.41 -2.11
C LYS A 121 18.32 -10.88 -3.20
N TRP A 122 17.81 -11.57 -4.21
CA TRP A 122 18.60 -12.02 -5.35
C TRP A 122 19.15 -10.84 -6.15
N ALA A 123 18.31 -9.82 -6.41
CA ALA A 123 18.74 -8.60 -7.06
C ALA A 123 19.80 -7.84 -6.24
N SER A 124 19.63 -7.72 -4.93
CA SER A 124 20.59 -7.12 -3.99
C SER A 124 21.95 -7.83 -4.05
N TRP A 125 21.96 -9.16 -4.07
CA TRP A 125 23.21 -9.92 -4.19
C TRP A 125 23.90 -9.70 -5.54
N LEU A 126 23.16 -9.77 -6.65
CA LEU A 126 23.69 -9.54 -8.00
C LEU A 126 24.23 -8.12 -8.18
N ARG A 127 23.58 -7.12 -7.57
CA ARG A 127 23.93 -5.70 -7.69
C ARG A 127 24.87 -5.20 -6.59
N LYS A 128 25.21 -6.04 -5.60
CA LYS A 128 25.97 -5.67 -4.39
C LYS A 128 25.34 -4.50 -3.63
N SER A 129 24.01 -4.46 -3.58
CA SER A 129 23.22 -3.40 -2.94
C SER A 129 22.77 -3.83 -1.55
N MET A 130 22.56 -2.89 -0.64
CA MET A 130 21.93 -3.17 0.66
C MET A 130 20.46 -3.56 0.48
N PHE A 131 19.99 -4.50 1.30
CA PHE A 131 18.61 -4.97 1.30
C PHE A 131 17.93 -4.61 2.62
N ILE A 132 16.93 -3.73 2.59
CA ILE A 132 16.16 -3.28 3.76
C ILE A 132 14.70 -3.72 3.59
N VAL A 133 14.15 -4.33 4.64
CA VAL A 133 12.75 -4.75 4.68
C VAL A 133 11.95 -3.82 5.58
N ASP A 134 10.85 -3.30 5.06
CA ASP A 134 9.87 -2.53 5.83
C ASP A 134 8.65 -3.42 6.15
N TRP A 135 8.51 -3.80 7.41
CA TRP A 135 7.51 -4.74 7.92
C TRP A 135 6.23 -4.00 8.32
N HIS A 136 5.14 -4.27 7.60
CA HIS A 136 3.81 -3.69 7.84
C HIS A 136 2.84 -4.71 8.43
N ASN A 137 2.99 -5.96 8.00
CA ASN A 137 2.27 -7.12 8.50
C ASN A 137 3.10 -8.37 8.19
N PHE A 138 2.68 -9.51 8.70
CA PHE A 138 3.26 -10.80 8.35
C PHE A 138 2.46 -11.43 7.20
N GLY A 139 3.10 -11.68 6.07
CA GLY A 139 2.42 -12.26 4.91
C GLY A 139 1.86 -13.65 5.22
N TYR A 140 2.53 -14.43 6.08
CA TYR A 140 2.01 -15.74 6.48
C TYR A 140 0.71 -15.67 7.28
N THR A 141 0.48 -14.62 8.08
CA THR A 141 -0.77 -14.48 8.85
C THR A 141 -1.92 -14.13 7.91
N LEU A 142 -1.69 -13.23 6.94
CA LEU A 142 -2.67 -12.92 5.89
C LEU A 142 -3.02 -14.15 5.05
N LEU A 143 -2.02 -14.95 4.69
CA LEU A 143 -2.25 -16.21 3.97
C LEU A 143 -3.04 -17.21 4.84
N ALA A 144 -2.77 -17.27 6.14
CA ALA A 144 -3.48 -18.13 7.07
C ALA A 144 -4.96 -17.78 7.22
N LEU A 145 -5.34 -16.51 7.04
CA LEU A 145 -6.75 -16.10 7.01
C LEU A 145 -7.48 -16.69 5.79
N SER A 146 -6.78 -16.89 4.67
CA SER A 146 -7.37 -17.40 3.42
C SER A 146 -7.34 -18.93 3.32
N LEU A 147 -6.24 -19.57 3.72
CA LEU A 147 -6.00 -21.01 3.56
C LEU A 147 -6.15 -21.81 4.86
N GLY A 148 -6.35 -21.15 5.99
CA GLY A 148 -6.35 -21.76 7.31
C GLY A 148 -4.94 -21.91 7.90
N ARG A 149 -4.84 -21.78 9.23
CA ARG A 149 -3.56 -21.79 9.98
C ARG A 149 -2.77 -23.10 9.86
N ASN A 150 -3.46 -24.23 9.70
CA ASN A 150 -2.86 -25.56 9.64
C ASN A 150 -2.42 -25.98 8.23
N SER A 151 -2.57 -25.10 7.24
CA SER A 151 -2.17 -25.41 5.87
C SER A 151 -0.64 -25.49 5.74
N PRO A 152 -0.08 -26.54 5.10
CA PRO A 152 1.36 -26.64 4.87
C PRO A 152 1.91 -25.47 4.04
N PHE A 153 1.09 -24.88 3.18
CA PHE A 153 1.46 -23.68 2.41
C PHE A 153 1.77 -22.47 3.31
N VAL A 154 1.04 -22.32 4.41
CA VAL A 154 1.28 -21.24 5.39
C VAL A 154 2.60 -21.48 6.13
N ALA A 155 2.90 -22.73 6.49
CA ALA A 155 4.17 -23.09 7.11
C ALA A 155 5.36 -22.80 6.18
N VAL A 156 5.25 -23.18 4.90
CA VAL A 156 6.27 -22.85 3.89
C VAL A 156 6.40 -21.34 3.71
N TYR A 157 5.28 -20.62 3.59
CA TYR A 157 5.31 -19.16 3.45
C TYR A 157 6.00 -18.48 4.65
N ARG A 158 5.65 -18.89 5.87
CA ARG A 158 6.27 -18.41 7.11
C ARG A 158 7.77 -18.69 7.12
N TRP A 159 8.20 -19.88 6.68
CA TRP A 159 9.61 -20.22 6.59
C TRP A 159 10.35 -19.32 5.59
N VAL A 160 9.80 -19.12 4.38
CA VAL A 160 10.39 -18.25 3.36
C VAL A 160 10.48 -16.80 3.86
N GLU A 161 9.38 -16.29 4.41
CA GLU A 161 9.30 -14.93 4.95
C GLU A 161 10.35 -14.72 6.07
N ARG A 162 10.46 -15.68 7.00
CA ARG A 162 11.47 -15.64 8.07
C ARG A 162 12.89 -15.75 7.53
N HIS A 163 13.14 -16.69 6.62
CA HIS A 163 14.47 -16.94 6.07
C HIS A 163 15.01 -15.70 5.34
N TYR A 164 14.26 -15.18 4.37
CA TYR A 164 14.69 -14.00 3.60
C TYR A 164 14.64 -12.73 4.44
N GLY A 165 13.72 -12.63 5.40
CA GLY A 165 13.70 -11.53 6.37
C GLY A 165 14.99 -11.41 7.19
N ARG A 166 15.56 -12.54 7.64
CA ARG A 166 16.84 -12.56 8.38
C ARG A 166 18.05 -12.19 7.53
N MET A 167 17.95 -12.31 6.21
CA MET A 167 19.03 -11.94 5.27
C MET A 167 19.06 -10.44 4.93
N ALA A 168 18.15 -9.65 5.50
CA ALA A 168 18.11 -8.20 5.34
C ALA A 168 19.28 -7.53 6.08
N ASN A 169 19.87 -6.53 5.44
CA ASN A 169 20.89 -5.66 6.03
C ASN A 169 20.29 -4.67 7.05
N GLY A 170 18.99 -4.38 6.93
CA GLY A 170 18.24 -3.56 7.86
C GLY A 170 16.75 -3.93 7.85
N SER A 171 16.05 -3.64 8.95
CA SER A 171 14.61 -3.86 9.05
C SER A 171 13.94 -2.68 9.73
N LEU A 172 12.81 -2.25 9.19
CA LEU A 172 11.90 -1.25 9.76
C LEU A 172 10.58 -1.93 10.10
N CYS A 173 9.87 -1.49 11.13
CA CYS A 173 8.56 -2.06 11.45
C CYS A 173 7.60 -1.00 11.98
N VAL A 174 6.30 -1.21 11.75
CA VAL A 174 5.24 -0.24 12.10
C VAL A 174 4.97 -0.10 13.59
N THR A 175 5.29 -1.10 14.42
CA THR A 175 4.95 -1.11 15.85
C THR A 175 6.01 -1.76 16.72
N LYS A 176 6.06 -1.38 18.00
CA LYS A 176 6.87 -2.05 19.04
C LYS A 176 6.49 -3.52 19.23
N ALA A 177 5.20 -3.85 19.11
CA ALA A 177 4.74 -5.24 19.21
C ALA A 177 5.34 -6.09 18.08
N MET A 178 5.34 -5.57 16.85
CA MET A 178 5.98 -6.24 15.72
C MET A 178 7.50 -6.33 15.87
N GLN A 179 8.15 -5.27 16.37
CA GLN A 179 9.58 -5.31 16.69
C GLN A 179 9.92 -6.44 17.67
N HIS A 180 9.13 -6.58 18.73
CA HIS A 180 9.32 -7.63 19.73
C HIS A 180 9.15 -9.03 19.12
N GLU A 181 8.11 -9.24 18.31
CA GLU A 181 7.90 -10.50 17.57
C GLU A 181 9.06 -10.82 16.62
N LEU A 182 9.54 -9.83 15.85
CA LEU A 182 10.67 -9.97 14.94
C LEU A 182 11.96 -10.30 15.72
N SER A 183 12.19 -9.65 16.85
CA SER A 183 13.38 -9.87 17.68
C SER A 183 13.36 -11.26 18.32
N GLN A 184 12.30 -11.59 19.06
CA GLN A 184 12.23 -12.80 19.89
C GLN A 184 12.01 -14.07 19.05
N ASN A 185 11.07 -14.04 18.11
CA ASN A 185 10.68 -15.24 17.36
C ASN A 185 11.44 -15.38 16.04
N TRP A 186 11.85 -14.28 15.42
CA TRP A 186 12.49 -14.30 14.10
C TRP A 186 13.99 -14.08 14.16
N GLY A 187 14.52 -13.50 15.24
CA GLY A 187 15.93 -13.12 15.35
C GLY A 187 16.30 -11.99 14.39
N ILE A 188 15.36 -11.06 14.14
CA ILE A 188 15.52 -9.89 13.28
C ILE A 188 15.50 -8.65 14.17
N ASN A 189 16.57 -7.86 14.13
CA ASN A 189 16.61 -6.57 14.82
C ASN A 189 16.01 -5.49 13.90
N ALA A 190 14.78 -5.07 14.20
CA ALA A 190 14.07 -4.04 13.46
C ALA A 190 14.01 -2.73 14.24
N ILE A 191 14.02 -1.60 13.53
CA ILE A 191 13.79 -0.27 14.10
C ILE A 191 12.30 0.06 13.95
N VAL A 192 11.67 0.55 15.02
CA VAL A 192 10.28 0.99 14.95
C VAL A 192 10.21 2.33 14.22
N LEU A 193 9.46 2.33 13.13
CA LEU A 193 9.06 3.52 12.41
C LEU A 193 7.54 3.49 12.33
N TYR A 194 6.88 4.28 13.19
CA TYR A 194 5.43 4.34 13.23
C TYR A 194 4.87 4.97 11.94
N ASP A 195 3.70 4.48 11.51
CA ASP A 195 2.91 5.17 10.51
C ASP A 195 2.37 6.47 11.10
N GLN A 196 2.98 7.58 10.69
CA GLN A 196 2.45 8.91 10.98
C GLN A 196 1.78 9.46 9.74
N PRO A 197 0.66 10.19 9.88
CA PRO A 197 0.08 10.95 8.79
C PRO A 197 1.17 11.94 8.28
N PRO A 198 1.64 11.80 7.02
CA PRO A 198 2.04 12.93 6.16
C PRO A 198 1.48 14.29 6.51
N GLU A 199 2.28 15.32 6.25
CA GLU A 199 1.83 16.73 6.26
C GLU A 199 0.64 17.00 5.34
N PHE A 200 0.49 16.25 4.24
CA PHE A 200 -0.65 16.41 3.35
C PHE A 200 -1.95 15.76 3.83
N PHE A 201 -1.90 14.93 4.88
CA PHE A 201 -3.12 14.53 5.58
C PHE A 201 -3.43 15.61 6.62
N HIS A 202 -4.39 16.46 6.28
CA HIS A 202 -4.91 17.50 7.16
C HIS A 202 -6.39 17.25 7.45
N PRO A 203 -6.94 17.84 8.52
CA PRO A 203 -8.38 17.93 8.68
C PRO A 203 -9.01 18.53 7.41
N ALA A 204 -9.98 17.82 6.84
CA ALA A 204 -10.64 18.27 5.62
C ALA A 204 -11.36 19.62 5.84
N SER A 205 -11.24 20.52 4.86
CA SER A 205 -11.95 21.80 4.84
C SER A 205 -13.46 21.57 4.74
N VAL A 206 -14.26 22.62 5.01
CA VAL A 206 -15.72 22.50 4.93
C VAL A 206 -16.16 22.24 3.49
N GLU A 207 -15.46 22.80 2.52
CA GLU A 207 -15.67 22.62 1.08
C GLU A 207 -15.33 21.19 0.65
N GLU A 208 -14.21 20.65 1.12
CA GLU A 208 -13.81 19.26 0.85
C GLU A 208 -14.81 18.27 1.44
N LYS A 209 -15.26 18.51 2.68
CA LYS A 209 -16.33 17.72 3.31
C LYS A 209 -17.61 17.79 2.50
N HIS A 210 -18.03 18.99 2.09
CA HIS A 210 -19.23 19.16 1.28
C HIS A 210 -19.14 18.39 -0.03
N LYS A 211 -18.05 18.54 -0.80
CA LYS A 211 -17.81 17.81 -2.05
C LYS A 211 -17.80 16.29 -1.83
N LEU A 212 -17.15 15.81 -0.78
CA LEU A 212 -17.12 14.39 -0.43
C LEU A 212 -18.53 13.87 -0.15
N PHE A 213 -19.29 14.55 0.71
CA PHE A 213 -20.63 14.12 1.06
C PHE A 213 -21.63 14.27 -0.09
N CYS A 214 -21.47 15.24 -1.00
CA CYS A 214 -22.23 15.28 -2.24
C CYS A 214 -21.98 14.04 -3.12
N ARG A 215 -20.72 13.55 -3.18
CA ARG A 215 -20.40 12.32 -3.92
C ARG A 215 -20.94 11.07 -3.24
N LEU A 216 -20.91 11.03 -1.91
CA LEU A 216 -21.37 9.89 -1.11
C LEU A 216 -22.89 9.88 -0.89
N ASP A 217 -23.58 11.00 -1.09
CA ASP A 217 -25.01 11.16 -0.78
C ASP A 217 -25.85 10.07 -1.45
N LYS A 218 -25.57 9.77 -2.73
CA LYS A 218 -26.26 8.71 -3.47
C LYS A 218 -26.07 7.33 -2.84
N VAL A 219 -24.87 7.03 -2.34
CA VAL A 219 -24.54 5.73 -1.73
C VAL A 219 -25.14 5.62 -0.34
N ILE A 220 -25.15 6.71 0.42
CA ILE A 220 -25.71 6.76 1.78
C ILE A 220 -27.24 6.70 1.74
N SER A 221 -27.87 7.36 0.76
CA SER A 221 -29.33 7.44 0.63
C SER A 221 -29.95 6.22 -0.06
N GLN A 222 -29.17 5.40 -0.76
CA GLN A 222 -29.64 4.20 -1.47
C GLN A 222 -28.67 3.02 -1.24
N PRO A 223 -28.74 2.32 -0.10
CA PRO A 223 -27.90 1.17 0.19
C PRO A 223 -28.19 0.05 -0.81
N TYR A 224 -27.14 -0.63 -1.26
CA TYR A 224 -27.22 -1.71 -2.24
C TYR A 224 -27.77 -3.03 -1.65
N GLY A 225 -27.89 -3.16 -0.32
CA GLY A 225 -28.34 -4.37 0.37
C GLY A 225 -29.39 -4.13 1.46
N ILE A 226 -30.27 -5.12 1.65
CA ILE A 226 -31.39 -5.12 2.61
C ILE A 226 -30.93 -5.04 4.09
N CYS A 227 -29.65 -5.31 4.38
CA CYS A 227 -29.10 -5.37 5.74
C CYS A 227 -28.04 -4.30 6.05
N ASP A 228 -27.75 -3.37 5.14
CA ASP A 228 -26.68 -2.37 5.34
C ASP A 228 -27.16 -1.12 6.10
N CYS A 229 -28.46 -1.00 6.37
CA CYS A 229 -29.07 0.20 6.97
C CYS A 229 -30.18 -0.18 7.96
N ALA A 230 -30.00 0.19 9.24
CA ALA A 230 -30.94 -0.16 10.32
C ALA A 230 -32.06 0.86 10.55
N SER A 231 -31.90 2.13 10.15
CA SER A 231 -32.96 3.15 10.26
C SER A 231 -32.59 4.42 9.49
N TYR A 232 -33.54 4.95 8.71
CA TYR A 232 -33.52 6.36 8.32
C TYR A 232 -34.26 7.14 9.40
N GLY A 233 -33.54 7.83 10.28
CA GLY A 233 -34.17 8.88 11.08
C GLY A 233 -34.70 9.94 10.11
N SER A 234 -36.02 9.97 9.88
CA SER A 234 -36.78 10.86 9.00
C SER A 234 -35.95 11.67 7.99
N ILE A 235 -35.24 10.99 7.08
CA ILE A 235 -34.70 11.65 5.89
C ILE A 235 -35.90 11.78 4.96
N GLY A 236 -36.67 12.84 5.16
CA GLY A 236 -37.71 13.26 4.22
C GLY A 236 -37.08 13.27 2.83
N MET A 237 -37.80 12.71 1.85
CA MET A 237 -37.36 12.48 0.48
C MET A 237 -36.69 13.75 -0.09
N ARG A 238 -35.37 13.87 0.07
CA ARG A 238 -34.63 15.06 -0.33
C ARG A 238 -34.39 14.95 -1.83
N ASN A 239 -35.02 15.84 -2.58
CA ASN A 239 -34.57 16.12 -3.94
C ASN A 239 -33.10 16.52 -3.86
N CYS A 240 -32.24 15.81 -4.59
CA CYS A 240 -30.80 16.04 -4.70
C CYS A 240 -30.53 17.42 -5.34
N ASN A 241 -30.77 18.49 -4.61
CA ASN A 241 -30.23 19.79 -4.95
C ASN A 241 -28.79 19.82 -4.42
N SER A 242 -27.82 20.11 -5.29
CA SER A 242 -26.37 20.14 -4.99
C SER A 242 -25.98 21.11 -3.87
N ASN A 243 -26.94 21.83 -3.29
CA ASN A 243 -26.75 22.88 -2.30
C ASN A 243 -26.82 22.36 -0.86
N GLU A 244 -27.15 21.08 -0.62
CA GLU A 244 -27.34 20.58 0.74
C GLU A 244 -26.91 19.10 0.87
N THR A 245 -26.16 18.78 1.94
CA THR A 245 -25.78 17.40 2.30
C THR A 245 -26.27 17.07 3.71
N LEU A 246 -26.05 15.85 4.21
CA LEU A 246 -26.33 15.49 5.61
C LEU A 246 -25.59 16.39 6.63
N PHE A 247 -24.41 16.91 6.27
CA PHE A 247 -23.53 17.62 7.20
C PHE A 247 -23.41 19.12 6.95
N THR A 248 -23.65 19.56 5.71
CA THR A 248 -23.39 20.95 5.27
C THR A 248 -24.55 21.50 4.45
N THR A 249 -24.72 22.82 4.45
CA THR A 249 -25.63 23.55 3.55
C THR A 249 -24.88 24.69 2.88
N ILE A 250 -25.26 25.05 1.65
CA ILE A 250 -24.80 26.25 0.98
C ILE A 250 -25.81 27.37 1.26
N SER A 251 -25.35 28.47 1.85
CA SER A 251 -26.14 29.69 2.09
C SER A 251 -25.35 30.88 1.54
N ASP A 252 -25.96 31.63 0.62
CA ASP A 252 -25.38 32.84 0.01
C ASP A 252 -23.97 32.66 -0.59
N GLY A 253 -23.67 31.45 -1.09
CA GLY A 253 -22.37 31.10 -1.69
C GLY A 253 -21.34 30.51 -0.71
N ASP A 254 -21.59 30.61 0.59
CA ASP A 254 -20.75 30.04 1.63
C ASP A 254 -21.25 28.67 2.09
N ILE A 255 -20.30 27.76 2.36
CA ILE A 255 -20.60 26.40 2.80
C ILE A 255 -20.52 26.35 4.33
N LEU A 256 -21.66 26.08 4.97
CA LEU A 256 -21.79 26.07 6.43
C LEU A 256 -22.12 24.68 6.96
N LEU A 257 -21.63 24.36 8.17
CA LEU A 257 -21.98 23.12 8.87
C LEU A 257 -23.38 23.24 9.48
N LYS A 258 -24.19 22.19 9.33
CA LYS A 258 -25.53 22.16 9.92
C LYS A 258 -25.45 22.03 11.46
N PRO A 259 -26.33 22.73 12.20
CA PRO A 259 -26.38 22.65 13.66
C PRO A 259 -26.80 21.25 14.15
N ASN A 260 -27.79 20.61 13.52
CA ASN A 260 -28.31 19.27 13.89
C ASN A 260 -27.76 18.15 12.98
N ARG A 261 -26.48 18.21 12.61
CA ARG A 261 -25.87 17.19 11.75
C ARG A 261 -25.65 15.87 12.52
N PRO A 262 -25.79 14.71 11.85
CA PRO A 262 -25.50 13.42 12.46
C PRO A 262 -24.00 13.27 12.77
N ALA A 263 -23.64 12.32 13.63
CA ALA A 263 -22.26 11.86 13.78
C ALA A 263 -21.98 10.75 12.76
N LEU A 264 -20.83 10.82 12.08
CA LEU A 264 -20.36 9.74 11.21
C LEU A 264 -19.35 8.88 11.96
N VAL A 265 -19.68 7.62 12.17
CA VAL A 265 -18.74 6.61 12.66
C VAL A 265 -18.29 5.79 11.47
N VAL A 266 -17.00 5.86 11.15
CA VAL A 266 -16.39 5.04 10.10
C VAL A 266 -15.59 3.95 10.79
N SER A 267 -15.92 2.70 10.52
CA SER A 267 -15.09 1.56 10.89
C SER A 267 -14.45 1.00 9.62
N SER A 268 -13.13 1.08 9.53
CA SER A 268 -12.36 0.39 8.49
C SER A 268 -11.46 -0.63 9.14
N THR A 269 -11.47 -1.87 8.65
CA THR A 269 -10.42 -2.84 8.96
C THR A 269 -9.27 -2.62 7.99
N SER A 270 -8.10 -2.31 8.52
CA SER A 270 -6.82 -2.27 7.81
C SER A 270 -6.33 -3.67 7.46
#